data_AF-A0A7W3T322-F1
#
_entry.id   AF-A0A7W3T322-F1
#
_cell.length_a   1.000
_cell.length_b   1.000
_cell.length_c   1.000
_cell.angle_alpha   90.00
_cell.angle_beta   90.00
_cell.angle_gamma   90.00
#
_symmetry.space_group_name_H-M   'P 1'
#
loop_
_entity.id
_entity.type
_entity.pdbx_description
1 polymer ?
#
loop_
_entity_poly.entity_id
_entity_poly.type
_entity_poly.pdbx_seq_one_letter_code
_entity_poly.pdbx_strand_id
1 'polypeptide(L)'
;MADYHDGEVTVQRRARLAEQARFSLGGIGETVPEVAAAFLAEQPMIVLGGADGAGRIWATQLTGEPGFLEVPDPRTLTIDALPDPTD
;
A
#
# COMPACT_ATOMS: atom_id res chain seq x y z
N MET A 1 -14.51 -10.86 9.43
CA MET A 1 -13.38 -11.71 9.02
C MET A 1 -12.72 -10.95 7.89
N ALA A 2 -11.42 -10.69 7.96
CA ALA A 2 -10.76 -9.96 6.90
C ALA A 2 -10.74 -10.86 5.65
N ASP A 3 -11.30 -10.37 4.55
CA ASP A 3 -11.39 -11.08 3.28
C ASP A 3 -10.81 -10.19 2.17
N TYR A 4 -10.24 -10.81 1.15
CA TYR A 4 -9.80 -10.12 -0.05
C TYR A 4 -10.99 -9.73 -0.92
N HIS A 5 -10.90 -8.58 -1.59
CA HIS A 5 -11.85 -8.19 -2.63
C HIS A 5 -11.67 -9.02 -3.90
N ASP A 6 -12.72 -9.15 -4.72
CA ASP A 6 -12.68 -9.94 -5.98
C ASP A 6 -11.56 -9.51 -6.94
N GLY A 7 -11.28 -8.20 -6.99
CA GLY A 7 -10.18 -7.64 -7.77
C GLY A 7 -8.81 -8.11 -7.27
N GLU A 8 -8.61 -8.14 -5.95
CA GLU A 8 -7.37 -8.59 -5.31
C GLU A 8 -7.16 -10.08 -5.56
N VAL A 9 -8.19 -10.92 -5.40
CA VAL A 9 -8.14 -12.35 -5.71
C VAL A 9 -7.78 -12.59 -7.18
N THR A 10 -8.35 -11.80 -8.08
CA THR A 10 -8.08 -11.89 -9.52
C THR A 10 -6.61 -11.59 -9.83
N VAL A 11 -6.05 -10.52 -9.24
CA VAL A 11 -4.64 -10.15 -9.43
C VAL A 11 -3.70 -11.18 -8.81
N GLN A 12 -3.97 -11.64 -7.58
CA GLN A 12 -3.19 -12.68 -6.91
C GLN A 12 -3.13 -13.98 -7.73
N ARG A 13 -4.25 -14.39 -8.35
CA ARG A 13 -4.29 -15.56 -9.25
C ARG A 13 -3.45 -15.36 -10.49
N ARG A 14 -3.52 -14.18 -11.12
CA ARG A 14 -2.70 -13.84 -12.29
C ARG A 14 -1.21 -13.83 -11.95
N ALA A 15 -0.85 -13.35 -10.77
CA ALA A 15 0.51 -13.36 -10.24
C ALA A 15 0.97 -14.75 -9.75
N ARG A 16 0.08 -15.75 -9.71
CA ARG A 16 0.31 -17.10 -9.16
C ARG A 16 0.70 -17.10 -7.67
N LEU A 17 0.18 -16.14 -6.92
CA LEU A 17 0.44 -15.93 -5.49
C LEU A 17 -0.79 -16.23 -4.60
N ALA A 18 -1.83 -16.85 -5.14
CA ALA A 18 -3.09 -17.07 -4.43
C ALA A 18 -2.93 -17.92 -3.16
N GLU A 19 -2.01 -18.89 -3.13
CA GLU A 19 -1.74 -19.67 -1.91
C GLU A 19 -1.03 -18.84 -0.85
N GLN A 20 0.00 -18.08 -1.23
CA GLN A 20 0.75 -17.21 -0.33
C GLN A 20 -0.15 -16.15 0.30
N ALA A 21 -1.06 -15.56 -0.48
CA ALA A 21 -1.99 -14.54 0.00
C ALA A 21 -2.88 -15.06 1.15
N ARG A 22 -3.26 -16.35 1.15
CA ARG A 22 -4.08 -16.90 2.26
C ARG A 22 -3.38 -16.84 3.61
N PHE A 23 -2.06 -16.97 3.65
CA PHE A 23 -1.28 -16.85 4.87
C PHE A 23 -1.12 -15.39 5.33
N SER A 24 -1.34 -14.43 4.43
CA SER A 24 -1.23 -12.99 4.69
C SER A 24 -2.54 -12.35 5.19
N LEU A 25 -3.65 -13.09 5.22
CA LEU A 25 -4.95 -12.58 5.71
C LEU A 25 -4.88 -12.03 7.14
N GLY A 26 -4.05 -12.62 8.00
CA GLY A 26 -3.84 -12.14 9.37
C GLY A 26 -3.19 -10.76 9.48
N GLY A 27 -2.59 -10.27 8.39
CA GLY A 27 -2.03 -8.93 8.28
C GLY A 27 -3.02 -7.87 7.79
N ILE A 28 -4.23 -8.25 7.38
CA ILE A 28 -5.27 -7.30 6.98
C ILE A 28 -5.91 -6.72 8.23
N GLY A 29 -5.74 -5.42 8.42
CA GLY A 29 -6.29 -4.69 9.55
C GLY A 29 -6.19 -3.19 9.34
N GLU A 30 -6.64 -2.46 10.33
CA GLU A 30 -6.69 -1.00 10.28
C GLU A 30 -5.47 -0.32 10.93
N THR A 31 -4.48 -1.12 11.35
CA THR A 31 -3.27 -0.64 12.02
C THR A 31 -2.02 -1.16 11.31
N VAL A 32 -0.99 -0.33 11.22
CA VAL A 32 0.34 -0.66 10.75
C VAL A 32 1.15 -1.26 11.92
N PRO A 33 1.53 -2.55 11.85
CA PRO A 33 2.39 -3.15 12.87
C PRO A 33 3.79 -2.51 12.88
N GLU A 34 4.47 -2.51 14.03
CA GLU A 34 5.82 -1.92 14.19
C GLU A 34 6.83 -2.46 13.16
N VAL A 35 6.77 -3.76 12.83
CA VAL A 35 7.61 -4.37 11.79
C VAL A 35 7.34 -3.79 10.39
N ALA A 36 6.09 -3.45 10.09
CA ALA A 36 5.71 -2.82 8.82
C ALA A 36 6.10 -1.34 8.80
N ALA A 37 5.99 -0.63 9.93
CA ALA A 37 6.48 0.75 10.06
C ALA A 37 8.00 0.83 9.81
N ALA A 38 8.78 -0.07 10.42
CA ALA A 38 10.22 -0.15 10.19
C ALA A 38 10.54 -0.49 8.71
N PHE A 39 9.77 -1.38 8.09
CA PHE A 39 9.93 -1.67 6.66
C PHE A 39 9.63 -0.44 5.79
N LEU A 40 8.53 0.27 6.06
CA LEU A 40 8.12 1.47 5.32
C LEU A 40 9.18 2.57 5.37
N ALA A 41 9.77 2.81 6.54
CA ALA A 41 10.82 3.81 6.73
C ALA A 41 12.04 3.61 5.82
N GLU A 42 12.34 2.37 5.43
CA GLU A 42 13.48 2.03 4.56
C GLU A 42 13.13 2.03 3.07
N GLN A 43 11.85 2.18 2.70
CA GLN A 43 11.47 2.11 1.29
C GLN A 43 11.84 3.40 0.55
N PRO A 44 12.34 3.32 -0.70
CA PRO A 44 12.63 4.49 -1.54
C PRO A 44 11.46 4.88 -2.47
N MET A 45 10.37 4.11 -2.44
CA MET A 45 9.18 4.38 -3.26
C MET A 45 7.89 3.80 -2.66
N ILE A 46 6.75 4.39 -3.05
CA ILE A 46 5.41 3.86 -2.79
C ILE A 46 4.54 4.04 -4.04
N VAL A 47 3.60 3.13 -4.28
CA VAL A 47 2.56 3.28 -5.31
C VAL A 47 1.26 3.63 -4.60
N LEU A 48 0.63 4.74 -5.00
CA LEU A 48 -0.67 5.16 -4.49
C LEU A 48 -1.72 4.88 -5.55
N GLY A 49 -2.85 4.32 -5.12
CA GLY A 49 -4.03 4.13 -5.96
C GLY A 49 -5.23 4.81 -5.32
N GLY A 50 -6.07 5.44 -6.14
CA GLY A 50 -7.24 6.16 -5.67
C GLY A 50 -8.35 6.20 -6.71
N ALA A 51 -9.57 6.46 -6.24
CA ALA A 51 -10.68 6.84 -7.09
C ALA A 51 -10.87 8.37 -7.00
N ASP A 52 -11.07 9.03 -8.13
CA ASP A 52 -11.50 10.43 -8.11
C ASP A 52 -12.99 10.57 -7.75
N GLY A 53 -13.50 11.81 -7.65
CA GLY A 53 -14.91 12.06 -7.32
C GLY A 53 -15.93 11.50 -8.32
N ALA A 54 -15.49 11.10 -9.53
CA ALA A 54 -16.32 10.43 -10.53
C ALA A 54 -16.16 8.90 -10.51
N GLY A 55 -15.36 8.35 -9.59
CA GLY A 55 -15.08 6.92 -9.47
C GLY A 55 -14.05 6.41 -10.48
N ARG A 56 -13.34 7.28 -11.21
CA ARG A 56 -12.25 6.85 -12.09
C ARG A 56 -11.04 6.47 -11.24
N ILE A 57 -10.52 5.28 -11.47
CA ILE A 57 -9.33 4.78 -10.78
C ILE A 57 -8.07 5.35 -11.44
N TRP A 58 -7.18 5.89 -10.62
CA TRP A 58 -5.83 6.30 -11.00
C TRP A 58 -4.80 5.65 -10.07
N ALA A 59 -3.56 5.58 -10.54
CA ALA A 59 -2.45 5.16 -9.73
C ALA A 59 -1.21 5.99 -10.09
N THR A 60 -0.41 6.34 -9.09
CA THR A 60 0.82 7.14 -9.21
C THR A 60 1.95 6.48 -8.42
N GLN A 61 3.19 6.79 -8.77
CA GLN A 61 4.36 6.41 -8.00
C GLN A 61 4.98 7.64 -7.35
N LEU A 62 5.25 7.56 -6.06
CA LEU A 62 6.04 8.54 -5.32
C LEU A 62 7.39 7.95 -4.97
N THR A 63 8.44 8.76 -5.06
CA THR A 63 9.82 8.38 -4.74
C THR A 63 10.42 9.37 -3.75
N GLY A 64 11.29 8.89 -2.86
CA GLY A 64 12.02 9.71 -1.90
C GLY A 64 13.19 8.93 -1.31
N GLU A 65 14.04 9.62 -0.56
CA GLU A 65 15.10 8.96 0.22
C GLU A 65 14.48 8.18 1.40
N PRO A 66 15.12 7.10 1.90
CA PRO A 66 14.69 6.42 3.11
C PRO A 66 14.39 7.42 4.24
N GLY A 67 13.24 7.24 4.89
CA GLY A 67 12.65 8.18 5.84
C GLY A 67 11.51 9.04 5.26
N PHE A 68 11.29 9.07 3.93
CA PHE A 68 10.17 9.83 3.36
C PHE A 68 8.77 9.22 3.65
N LEU A 69 8.73 7.96 4.11
CA LEU A 69 7.52 7.29 4.60
C LEU A 69 7.65 7.09 6.12
N GLU A 70 6.76 7.70 6.89
CA GLU A 70 6.77 7.59 8.35
C GLU A 70 5.40 7.17 8.89
N VAL A 71 5.41 6.43 9.99
CA VAL A 71 4.20 5.96 10.68
C VAL A 71 4.23 6.53 12.10
N PRO A 72 3.76 7.79 12.30
CA PRO A 72 3.84 8.46 13.60
C PRO A 72 2.93 7.83 14.66
N ASP A 73 1.87 7.15 14.23
CA ASP A 73 0.99 6.34 15.05
C ASP A 73 0.49 5.13 14.24
N PRO A 74 -0.04 4.07 14.87
CA PRO A 74 -0.41 2.84 14.17
C PRO A 74 -1.45 3.01 13.06
N ARG A 75 -2.11 4.15 12.88
CA ARG A 75 -3.18 4.35 11.90
C ARG A 75 -2.88 5.42 10.86
N THR A 76 -1.70 6.04 10.92
CA THR A 76 -1.33 7.14 10.05
C THR A 76 -0.04 6.82 9.31
N LEU A 77 -0.03 7.01 8.00
CA LEU A 77 1.17 7.01 7.17
C LEU A 77 1.35 8.44 6.64
N THR A 78 2.46 9.08 6.97
CA THR A 78 2.88 10.35 6.39
C THR A 78 3.84 10.11 5.25
N ILE A 79 3.69 10.89 4.17
CA ILE A 79 4.48 10.76 2.95
C ILE A 79 5.04 12.15 2.62
N ASP A 80 6.36 12.30 2.73
CA ASP A 80 7.06 13.55 2.38
C ASP A 80 7.50 13.52 0.90
N ALA A 81 6.51 13.37 0.01
CA ALA A 81 6.70 13.38 -1.43
C ALA A 81 5.42 13.84 -2.14
N LEU A 82 5.60 14.48 -3.30
CA LEU A 82 4.50 14.85 -4.21
C LEU A 82 4.66 14.06 -5.51
N PRO A 83 3.55 13.80 -6.24
CA PRO A 83 3.62 13.22 -7.58
C PRO A 83 4.49 14.05 -8.52
N ASP A 84 5.06 13.40 -9.53
CA ASP A 84 5.75 14.13 -10.60
C ASP A 84 4.76 15.11 -11.27
N PRO A 85 5.16 16.37 -11.55
CA PRO A 85 4.27 17.34 -12.19
C PRO A 85 3.73 16.92 -13.58
N THR A 86 4.31 15.89 -14.18
CA THR A 86 3.92 15.34 -15.50
C THR A 86 3.09 14.06 -15.43
N ASP A 87 2.81 13.55 -14.23
CA ASP A 87 1.89 12.43 -14.01
C ASP A 87 0.41 12.84 -14.22
#